data_AF-A0A2K1NVW5-F1
#
_entry.id   AF-A0A2K1NVW5-F1
#
_cell.length_a   1.000
_cell.length_b   1.000
_cell.length_c   1.000
_cell.angle_alpha   90.00
_cell.angle_beta   90.00
_cell.angle_gamma   90.00
#
_symmetry.space_group_name_H-M   'P 1'
#
loop_
_entity.id
_entity.type
_entity.pdbx_description
1 polymer ?
#
loop_
_entity_poly.entity_id
_entity_poly.type
_entity_poly.pdbx_seq_one_letter_code
_entity_poly.pdbx_strand_id
1 'polypeptide(L)' 'MDNNKKRIFKFLLFYFSISIALLLVFFFLFKKIFWFSLIIWIFSTFGVISISFFTIVNLRIKELEDNKDDSNEDEHKN' A
#
# COMPACT_ATOMS: atom_id res chain seq x y z
N MET A 1 4.88 -15.54 -2.99
CA MET A 1 4.57 -14.09 -2.95
C MET A 1 5.81 -13.38 -2.51
N ASP A 2 6.28 -12.42 -3.31
CA ASP A 2 7.53 -11.69 -3.06
C ASP A 2 7.58 -11.10 -1.64
N ASN A 3 8.73 -11.19 -0.96
CA ASN A 3 8.87 -10.74 0.43
C ASN A 3 8.51 -9.26 0.59
N ASN A 4 8.79 -8.45 -0.45
CA ASN A 4 8.43 -7.03 -0.51
C ASN A 4 6.92 -6.82 -0.60
N LYS A 5 6.23 -7.59 -1.45
CA LYS A 5 4.77 -7.56 -1.62
C LYS A 5 4.07 -7.97 -0.31
N LYS A 6 4.60 -8.99 0.38
CA LYS A 6 4.08 -9.46 1.68
C LYS A 6 4.26 -8.39 2.78
N ARG A 7 5.37 -7.66 2.79
CA ARG A 7 5.64 -6.57 3.73
C ARG A 7 4.69 -5.39 3.54
N ILE A 8 4.44 -4.98 2.29
CA ILE A 8 3.50 -3.91 1.96
C ILE A 8 2.08 -4.28 2.41
N PHE A 9 1.65 -5.52 2.12
CA PHE A 9 0.33 -5.98 2.54
C PHE A 9 0.16 -5.99 4.06
N LYS A 10 1.18 -6.45 4.80
CA LYS A 10 1.17 -6.46 6.27
C LYS A 10 1.11 -5.05 6.85
N PHE A 11 1.81 -4.09 6.25
CA PHE A 11 1.73 -2.68 6.61
C PHE A 11 0.32 -2.12 6.37
N LEU A 12 -0.28 -2.42 5.22
CA LEU A 12 -1.62 -1.98 4.86
C LEU A 12 -2.67 -2.47 5.86
N LEU A 13 -2.58 -3.75 6.24
CA LEU A 13 -3.50 -4.38 7.18
C LEU A 13 -3.36 -3.76 8.58
N PHE A 14 -2.13 -3.56 9.04
CA PHE A 14 -1.86 -2.91 10.33
C PHE A 14 -2.35 -1.46 10.37
N TYR A 15 -2.08 -0.69 9.31
CA TYR A 15 -2.58 0.67 9.16
C TYR A 15 -4.11 0.72 9.22
N PHE A 16 -4.78 -0.16 8.46
CA PHE A 16 -6.24 -0.22 8.41
C PHE A 16 -6.84 -0.57 9.77
N SER A 17 -6.27 -1.54 10.49
CA SER A 17 -6.71 -1.92 11.84
C SER A 17 -6.62 -0.77 12.83
N ILE A 18 -5.51 -0.02 12.86
CA ILE A 18 -5.36 1.15 13.74
C ILE A 18 -6.32 2.26 13.35
N SER A 19 -6.51 2.47 12.05
CA SER A 19 -7.41 3.49 11.53
C SER A 19 -8.86 3.24 11.95
N ILE A 20 -9.32 1.98 11.92
CA ILE A 20 -10.64 1.57 12.43
C ILE A 20 -10.76 1.79 13.94
N ALA A 21 -9.73 1.45 14.70
CA ALA A 21 -9.74 1.65 16.15
C ALA A 21 -9.90 3.14 16.51
N LEU A 22 -9.18 4.03 15.81
CA LEU A 22 -9.34 5.48 15.97
C LEU A 22 -10.74 5.96 15.58
N LEU A 23 -11.30 5.41 14.50
CA LEU A 23 -12.64 5.76 14.03
C LEU A 23 -13.73 5.36 15.04
N LEU A 24 -13.59 4.20 15.68
CA LEU A 24 -14.49 3.71 16.73
C LEU A 24 -14.44 4.60 17.98
N VAL A 25 -13.24 5.04 18.38
CA VAL A 25 -13.08 6.00 19.48
C VAL A 25 -13.75 7.33 19.13
N PHE A 26 -13.54 7.83 17.91
CA PHE A 26 -14.17 9.06 17.41
C PHE A 26 -15.70 8.97 17.34
N PHE A 27 -16.24 7.80 16.96
CA PHE A 27 -17.68 7.54 16.95
C PHE A 27 -18.31 7.72 18.33
N PHE A 28 -17.64 7.23 19.38
CA PHE A 28 -18.15 7.29 20.74
C PHE A 28 -18.08 8.70 21.34
N LEU A 29 -17.02 9.46 21.03
CA LEU A 29 -16.77 10.80 21.57
C LEU A 29 -17.48 11.94 20.81
N PHE A 30 -17.62 11.84 19.47
CA PHE A 30 -18.06 12.96 18.62
C PHE A 30 -19.09 12.55 17.55
N LYS A 31 -20.24 12.00 17.97
CA LYS A 31 -21.34 11.58 17.07
C LYS A 31 -21.72 12.61 16.00
N LYS A 32 -21.68 13.91 16.32
CA LYS A 32 -22.10 14.99 15.40
C LYS A 32 -21.10 15.25 14.27
N ILE A 33 -19.81 15.00 14.52
CA ILE A 33 -18.71 15.20 13.54
C ILE A 33 -18.29 13.87 12.89
N PHE A 34 -18.77 12.74 13.41
CA PHE A 34 -18.44 11.41 12.91
C PHE A 34 -18.63 11.27 11.40
N TRP A 35 -19.74 11.75 10.84
CA TRP A 35 -19.99 11.67 9.39
C TRP A 35 -18.95 12.41 8.55
N PHE A 36 -18.49 13.57 9.01
CA PHE A 36 -17.43 14.33 8.36
C PHE A 36 -16.08 13.61 8.46
N SER A 37 -15.78 13.06 9.64
CA SER A 37 -14.58 12.24 9.86
C SER A 37 -14.58 10.96 9.02
N LEU A 38 -15.75 10.32 8.84
CA LEU A 38 -15.92 9.13 8.01
C LEU A 38 -15.59 9.41 6.54
N ILE A 39 -16.06 10.54 6.00
CA ILE A 39 -15.76 10.94 4.62
C ILE A 39 -14.26 11.16 4.45
N ILE A 40 -13.63 11.92 5.35
CA ILE A 40 -12.18 12.15 5.33
C ILE A 40 -11.41 10.84 5.42
N TRP A 41 -11.87 9.91 6.25
CA TRP A 41 -11.27 8.60 6.40
C TRP A 41 -11.34 7.77 5.11
N ILE A 42 -12.47 7.79 4.40
CA ILE A 42 -12.63 7.13 3.09
C ILE A 42 -11.66 7.72 2.06
N PHE A 43 -11.55 9.05 1.97
CA PHE A 43 -10.61 9.69 1.06
C PHE A 43 -9.15 9.36 1.40
N SER A 44 -8.80 9.38 2.69
CA SER A 44 -7.46 9.06 3.16
C SER A 44 -7.07 7.60 2.89
N THR A 45 -7.98 6.65 3.14
CA THR A 45 -7.76 5.23 2.84
C THR A 45 -7.59 4.99 1.34
N PHE A 46 -8.36 5.67 0.50
CA PHE A 46 -8.20 5.58 -0.96
C PHE A 46 -6.81 6.07 -1.42
N GLY A 47 -6.31 7.14 -0.83
CA GLY A 47 -4.94 7.64 -1.09
C GLY A 47 -3.87 6.62 -0.72
N VAL A 48 -3.94 6.04 0.48
CA VAL A 48 -2.97 5.03 0.96
C VAL A 48 -3.00 3.77 0.09
N ILE A 49 -4.19 3.32 -0.31
CA ILE A 49 -4.36 2.19 -1.23
C ILE A 49 -3.72 2.49 -2.58
N SER A 50 -3.95 3.68 -3.13
CA SER A 50 -3.42 4.09 -4.43
C SER A 50 -1.89 4.14 -4.44
N ILE A 51 -1.27 4.71 -3.41
CA ILE A 51 0.19 4.78 -3.26
C ILE A 51 0.80 3.39 -3.08
N SER A 52 0.12 2.52 -2.32
CA SER A 52 0.56 1.14 -2.11
C SER A 52 0.47 0.32 -3.40
N PHE A 53 -0.59 0.51 -4.18
CA PHE A 53 -0.74 -0.12 -5.49
C PHE A 53 0.34 0.37 -6.46
N PHE A 54 0.58 1.69 -6.52
CA PHE A 54 1.64 2.27 -7.32
C PHE A 54 3.01 1.70 -6.95
N THR A 55 3.30 1.57 -5.65
CA THR A 55 4.55 0.95 -5.16
C THR A 55 4.68 -0.50 -5.62
N ILE A 56 3.60 -1.29 -5.58
CA ILE A 56 3.62 -2.68 -6.04
C ILE A 56 3.85 -2.76 -7.55
N VAL A 57 3.19 -1.91 -8.34
CA VAL A 57 3.37 -1.86 -9.81
C VAL A 57 4.79 -1.43 -10.15
N ASN A 58 5.32 -0.40 -9.48
CA ASN A 58 6.68 0.08 -9.72
C ASN A 58 7.73 -0.98 -9.36
N LEU A 59 7.55 -1.71 -8.25
CA LEU A 59 8.41 -2.85 -7.90
C LEU A 59 8.36 -3.96 -8.95
N ARG A 60 7.20 -4.20 -9.57
CA ARG A 60 7.05 -5.18 -10.65
C ARG A 60 7.74 -4.74 -11.94
N ILE A 61 7.65 -3.45 -12.29
CA ILE A 61 8.36 -2.89 -13.46
C ILE A 61 9.87 -3.00 -13.23
N LYS A 62 10.35 -2.61 -12.04
CA LYS A 62 11.76 -2.74 -11.69
C LYS A 62 12.26 -4.18 -11.70
N GLU A 63 11.48 -5.12 -11.17
CA GLU A 63 11.77 -6.57 -11.29
C GLU A 63 11.91 -6.99 -12.77
N LEU A 64 11.06 -6.49 -13.68
CA LEU A 64 11.12 -6.83 -15.11
C LEU A 64 12.29 -6.15 -15.85
N GLU A 65 12.76 -5.01 -15.34
CA GLU A 65 13.91 -4.27 -15.89
C GLU A 65 15.23 -4.89 -15.44
N ASP A 66 15.39 -5.22 -14.14
CA ASP A 66 16.57 -5.93 -13.62
C ASP A 66 16.72 -7.32 -14.29
N ASN A 67 15.62 -8.07 -14.52
CA ASN A 67 15.68 -9.37 -15.22
C ASN A 67 16.04 -9.25 -16.70
N LYS A 68 15.93 -8.08 -17.33
CA LYS A 68 16.36 -7.88 -18.74
C LYS A 68 17.85 -7.60 -18.83
N ASP A 69 18.42 -6.85 -17.88
CA ASP A 69 19.85 -6.57 -17.87
C ASP A 69 20.68 -7.83 -17.54
N ASP A 70 20.23 -8.68 -16.60
CA ASP A 70 20.90 -9.94 -16.30
C ASP A 70 20.92 -10.91 -17.50
N SER A 71 19.93 -10.85 -18.40
CA SER A 71 19.91 -11.67 -19.62
C SER A 71 20.85 -11.18 -20.74
N ASN A 72 21.33 -9.94 -20.68
CA ASN A 72 22.26 -9.38 -21.67
C ASN A 72 23.74 -9.60 -21.29
N GLU A 73 24.06 -9.89 -20.02
CA GLU A 73 25.44 -10.20 -19.61
C GLU A 73 25.89 -11.62 -19.97
N ASP A 74 24.95 -12.57 -20.12
CA ASP A 74 25.26 -13.94 -20.55
C ASP A 74 25.44 -14.09 -22.07
N GLU A 75 25.01 -13.11 -22.88
CA GLU A 75 25.16 -13.15 -24.35
C GLU A 75 26.52 -12.63 -24.84
N HIS A 76 27.32 -11.99 -23.97
CA HIS A 76 28.61 -11.39 -24.34
C HIS A 76 29.85 -12.25 -24.00
N LYS A 77 29.64 -13.55 -23.71
CA LYS A 77 30.69 -14.52 -23.32
C LYS A 77 30.80 -15.77 -24.19
N ASN A 78 30.26 -15.76 -25.41
CA ASN A 78 30.57 -16.76 -26.45
C ASN A 78 31.30 -16.12 -27.63
#